data_AF-G2J9M7-F1
#
_entry.id   AF-G2J9M7-F1
#
_cell.length_a   1.000
_cell.length_b   1.000
_cell.length_c   1.000
_cell.angle_alpha   90.00
_cell.angle_beta   90.00
_cell.angle_gamma   90.00
#
_symmetry.space_group_name_H-M   'P 1'
#
loop_
_entity.id
_entity.type
_entity.pdbx_description
1 polymer ?
#
loop_
_entity_poly.entity_id
_entity_poly.type
_entity_poly.pdbx_seq_one_letter_code
_entity_poly.pdbx_strand_id
1 'polypeptide(L)'
;MLITRFGGCLRKCLIALLMMTMAGCDTGAQGPAGAQGPKGAQGATGPQGPKGNKGDQGNKGDQGPEGPQGPGGAPGPGQPAPGTPPPAQVSVSGRITYDRVPEVERPEVKLDYTRTTRQPARGVPVEAVGAGDSLKDTVLVQTVTDEDGNYMLQVPSMTSMKLRVPAQLKGTTQEGASWDFAVRNNVTEEYKADPKTAPLYGMEGRVFNSGAADSVRDLNAASGWGGAHYSAPRTAAPFAILDTIYKGMQRILRIDPKFKFEPLPIFWSTDNRPTDGDKAIGEIGTSHVAGGKEMYILGKEDVDIDEYDEGVMLHEWGHYFEHFAGRADSIGGSHGGGDNLDMRLAFGEGFGNAFSSMLRDDPRYFDISGPRQAQGMVFDVSKLKEPNAWYGEAAVQYALYQLYLARSIGLPKIYETLVSDEYKKGSAFTSMFSFATELRKRLDATGRASLDQVLSQLNMVRGGHLDAYGTNQTTLPPGIDEADRDLVLPIYTSLALNAARPRTVCATKKLDKDKDSLNKLSNRRHLRFTIPNPGNYVFTFTNNADNTVRPRFSAYKQGKSLIEGVWIPPLGRPLPVEIKEAGDYVAEVTQYQWAETDNQDKCFGITLTQ
;
A
#
# COMPACT_ATOMS: atom_id res chain seq x y z
N MET A 1 60.12 30.19 19.92
CA MET A 1 60.83 31.33 19.27
C MET A 1 60.22 31.51 17.88
N LEU A 2 59.97 32.73 17.41
CA LEU A 2 59.26 32.99 16.14
C LEU A 2 60.18 32.78 14.92
N ILE A 3 59.70 32.08 13.89
CA ILE A 3 60.01 32.36 12.47
C ILE A 3 58.72 32.24 11.62
N THR A 4 58.50 33.28 10.81
CA THR A 4 57.52 33.60 9.74
C THR A 4 56.90 32.45 8.91
N ARG A 5 55.58 32.49 8.58
CA ARG A 5 54.89 33.12 7.39
C ARG A 5 55.40 32.63 6.01
N PHE A 6 54.63 32.41 4.95
CA PHE A 6 53.17 32.54 4.62
C PHE A 6 52.73 31.22 3.92
N GLY A 7 51.46 30.76 3.91
CA GLY A 7 50.31 31.31 3.17
C GLY A 7 50.08 30.52 1.86
N GLY A 8 49.08 29.63 1.83
CA GLY A 8 48.77 28.74 0.70
C GLY A 8 47.26 28.56 0.49
N CYS A 9 46.83 28.24 -0.73
CA CYS A 9 45.44 28.43 -1.18
C CYS A 9 44.74 27.12 -1.62
N LEU A 10 43.40 27.13 -1.52
CA LEU A 10 42.38 26.27 -2.16
C LEU A 10 42.54 24.72 -2.17
N ARG A 11 41.74 24.09 -1.30
CA ARG A 11 40.87 22.90 -1.49
C ARG A 11 41.00 22.01 -2.76
N LYS A 12 40.95 20.68 -2.47
CA LYS A 12 40.37 19.51 -3.20
C LYS A 12 41.30 18.57 -4.00
N CYS A 13 40.91 17.29 -3.94
CA CYS A 13 41.24 16.12 -4.78
C CYS A 13 42.48 15.27 -4.45
N LEU A 14 42.36 14.00 -4.88
CA LEU A 14 43.25 12.83 -4.72
C LEU A 14 43.42 12.28 -3.29
N ILE A 15 43.70 10.99 -3.04
CA ILE A 15 43.25 9.66 -3.54
C ILE A 15 44.18 8.61 -2.87
N ALA A 16 43.65 7.40 -2.67
CA ALA A 16 44.23 6.17 -2.11
C ALA A 16 45.75 5.92 -2.15
N LEU A 17 46.24 5.13 -1.16
CA LEU A 17 47.27 4.05 -1.21
C LEU A 17 47.57 3.58 0.25
N LEU A 18 47.89 2.31 0.62
CA LEU A 18 47.99 1.05 -0.14
C LEU A 18 48.15 -0.20 0.79
N MET A 19 47.59 -1.38 0.41
CA MET A 19 48.01 -2.79 0.77
C MET A 19 48.10 -3.17 2.28
N MET A 20 48.20 -4.43 2.76
CA MET A 20 48.14 -5.84 2.25
C MET A 20 47.75 -6.75 3.46
N THR A 21 47.40 -8.05 3.42
CA THR A 21 47.33 -9.13 2.40
C THR A 21 46.01 -9.93 2.67
N MET A 22 45.74 -11.25 2.47
CA MET A 22 46.44 -12.47 1.99
C MET A 22 45.40 -13.47 1.38
N ALA A 23 45.83 -14.70 1.06
CA ALA A 23 45.08 -15.82 0.46
C ALA A 23 44.30 -16.70 1.47
N GLY A 24 43.39 -17.60 1.06
CA GLY A 24 42.83 -17.85 -0.30
C GLY A 24 42.63 -19.34 -0.64
N CYS A 25 41.64 -19.65 -1.50
CA CYS A 25 41.49 -20.93 -2.23
C CYS A 25 40.51 -20.72 -3.41
N ASP A 26 40.75 -21.37 -4.56
CA ASP A 26 40.13 -21.02 -5.85
C ASP A 26 39.13 -22.07 -6.37
N THR A 27 38.17 -21.66 -7.21
CA THR A 27 37.62 -22.54 -8.27
C THR A 27 37.05 -21.76 -9.46
N GLY A 28 37.50 -22.08 -10.69
CA GLY A 28 36.71 -21.93 -11.93
C GLY A 28 36.51 -20.54 -12.53
N ALA A 29 37.43 -20.09 -13.38
CA ALA A 29 37.16 -18.97 -14.31
C ALA A 29 36.33 -19.44 -15.53
N GLN A 30 35.26 -18.72 -15.85
CA GLN A 30 34.45 -18.97 -17.05
C GLN A 30 35.17 -18.49 -18.32
N GLY A 31 35.11 -19.29 -19.39
CA GLY A 31 35.76 -18.98 -20.67
C GLY A 31 35.13 -17.78 -21.42
N PRO A 32 35.88 -17.15 -22.34
CA PRO A 32 35.38 -16.01 -23.12
C PRO A 32 34.19 -16.39 -24.01
N ALA A 33 33.28 -15.43 -24.22
CA ALA A 33 32.09 -15.62 -25.05
C ALA A 33 32.45 -15.94 -26.51
N GLY A 34 31.66 -16.84 -27.13
CA GLY A 34 31.82 -17.21 -28.53
C GLY A 34 31.50 -16.06 -29.49
N ALA A 35 32.16 -16.05 -30.66
CA ALA A 35 31.95 -15.04 -31.68
C ALA A 35 30.51 -15.06 -32.22
N GLN A 36 29.96 -13.88 -32.49
CA GLN A 36 28.60 -13.72 -33.01
C GLN A 36 28.46 -14.38 -34.40
N GLY A 37 27.41 -15.19 -34.58
CA GLY A 37 27.12 -15.87 -35.84
C GLY A 37 26.84 -14.90 -36.99
N PRO A 38 27.15 -15.28 -38.25
CA PRO A 38 26.95 -14.41 -39.41
C PRO A 38 25.47 -14.07 -39.62
N LYS A 39 25.20 -12.83 -40.04
CA LYS A 39 23.86 -12.33 -40.35
C LYS A 39 23.22 -13.19 -41.45
N GLY A 40 22.00 -13.68 -41.21
CA GLY A 40 21.24 -14.46 -42.17
C GLY A 40 21.00 -13.72 -43.49
N ALA A 41 21.03 -14.48 -44.60
CA ALA A 41 20.81 -13.92 -45.94
C ALA A 41 19.38 -13.38 -46.10
N GLN A 42 19.26 -12.29 -46.86
CA GLN A 42 17.96 -11.68 -47.17
C GLN A 42 17.12 -12.64 -48.04
N GLY A 43 15.85 -12.85 -47.66
CA GLY A 43 14.94 -13.69 -48.42
C GLY A 43 14.70 -13.18 -49.83
N ALA A 44 14.61 -14.09 -50.81
CA ALA A 44 14.40 -13.75 -52.20
C ALA A 44 13.01 -13.13 -52.43
N THR A 45 12.95 -12.06 -53.23
CA THR A 45 11.68 -11.44 -53.65
C THR A 45 10.83 -12.45 -54.42
N GLY A 46 9.55 -12.57 -54.06
CA GLY A 46 8.62 -13.46 -54.75
C GLY A 46 8.43 -13.09 -56.24
N PRO A 47 8.13 -14.07 -57.11
CA PRO A 47 7.95 -13.82 -58.53
C PRO A 47 6.77 -12.87 -58.79
N GLN A 48 6.94 -11.95 -59.73
CA GLN A 48 5.88 -11.02 -60.12
C GLN A 48 4.71 -11.77 -60.76
N GLY A 49 3.49 -11.47 -60.32
CA GLY A 49 2.27 -12.11 -60.83
C GLY A 49 2.07 -11.90 -62.33
N PRO A 50 1.37 -12.82 -63.03
CA PRO A 50 1.18 -12.75 -64.47
C PRO A 50 0.42 -11.48 -64.88
N LYS A 51 0.86 -10.88 -65.98
CA LYS A 51 0.25 -9.67 -66.55
C LYS A 51 -1.20 -9.94 -66.93
N GLY A 52 -2.14 -9.20 -66.33
CA GLY A 52 -3.56 -9.28 -66.65
C GLY A 52 -3.82 -8.97 -68.14
N ASN A 53 -4.75 -9.72 -68.73
CA ASN A 53 -5.14 -9.51 -70.13
C ASN A 53 -5.74 -8.12 -70.35
N LYS A 54 -5.53 -7.57 -71.55
CA LYS A 54 -6.13 -6.31 -71.97
C LYS A 54 -7.65 -6.48 -72.04
N GLY A 55 -8.39 -5.78 -71.19
CA GLY A 55 -9.84 -5.64 -71.34
C GLY A 55 -10.19 -4.83 -72.58
N ASP A 56 -11.26 -5.22 -73.28
CA ASP A 56 -11.70 -4.54 -74.49
C ASP A 56 -12.24 -3.13 -74.21
N GLN A 57 -12.14 -2.28 -75.24
CA GLN A 57 -12.59 -0.89 -75.15
C GLN A 57 -14.12 -0.83 -75.17
N GLY A 58 -14.72 -0.64 -74.00
CA GLY A 58 -16.14 -0.34 -73.88
C GLY A 58 -16.52 0.91 -74.69
N ASN A 59 -17.64 0.84 -75.41
CA ASN A 59 -18.15 1.97 -76.19
C ASN A 59 -18.49 3.15 -75.28
N LYS A 60 -18.28 4.37 -75.80
CA LYS A 60 -18.69 5.61 -75.13
C LYS A 60 -20.21 5.60 -74.95
N GLY A 61 -20.68 5.58 -73.71
CA GLY A 61 -22.10 5.79 -73.40
C GLY A 61 -22.54 7.21 -73.73
N ASP A 62 -23.77 7.37 -74.20
CA ASP A 62 -24.35 8.68 -74.46
C ASP A 62 -24.59 9.45 -73.16
N GLN A 63 -24.65 10.79 -73.28
CA GLN A 63 -24.91 11.67 -72.15
C GLN A 63 -26.35 11.49 -71.67
N GLY A 64 -26.51 10.96 -70.45
CA GLY A 64 -27.81 10.89 -69.79
C GLY A 64 -28.41 12.29 -69.59
N PRO A 65 -29.75 12.44 -69.65
CA PRO A 65 -30.41 13.72 -69.41
C PRO A 65 -30.16 14.21 -67.98
N GLU A 66 -30.26 15.53 -67.79
CA GLU A 66 -30.12 16.17 -66.49
C GLU A 66 -31.13 15.62 -65.48
N GLY A 67 -30.64 15.16 -64.32
CA GLY A 67 -31.47 14.62 -63.27
C GLY A 67 -32.34 15.71 -62.62
N PRO A 68 -33.60 15.43 -62.26
CA PRO A 68 -34.45 16.42 -61.61
C PRO A 68 -33.83 16.91 -60.30
N GLN A 69 -33.97 18.20 -60.03
CA GLN A 69 -33.48 18.84 -58.80
C GLN A 69 -33.96 18.06 -57.56
N GLY A 70 -33.02 17.56 -56.77
CA GLY A 70 -33.32 16.80 -55.56
C GLY A 70 -34.13 17.64 -54.55
N PRO A 71 -35.07 17.03 -53.82
CA PRO A 71 -35.78 17.73 -52.75
C PRO A 71 -34.79 18.27 -51.72
N GLY A 72 -35.07 19.46 -51.19
CA GLY A 72 -34.17 20.16 -50.28
C GLY A 72 -33.77 19.31 -49.09
N GLY A 73 -32.48 19.31 -48.75
CA GLY A 73 -31.93 18.49 -47.68
C GLY A 73 -32.62 18.77 -46.34
N ALA A 74 -33.14 17.71 -45.71
CA ALA A 74 -33.58 17.79 -44.32
C ALA A 74 -32.38 18.22 -43.44
N PRO A 75 -32.59 19.07 -42.42
CA PRO A 75 -31.51 19.48 -41.53
C PRO A 75 -30.82 18.26 -40.90
N GLY A 76 -29.49 18.25 -40.89
CA GLY A 76 -28.74 17.28 -40.10
C GLY A 76 -29.08 17.45 -38.62
N PRO A 77 -29.19 16.36 -37.83
CA PRO A 77 -29.58 16.44 -36.43
C PRO A 77 -28.57 17.28 -35.64
N GLY A 78 -29.00 18.47 -35.21
CA GLY A 78 -28.18 19.42 -34.45
C GLY A 78 -28.16 20.87 -34.94
N GLN A 79 -28.67 21.18 -36.15
CA GLN A 79 -28.88 22.57 -36.57
C GLN A 79 -30.25 23.10 -36.09
N PRO A 80 -30.33 24.29 -35.45
CA PRO A 80 -31.59 24.88 -35.03
C PRO A 80 -32.42 25.36 -36.22
N ALA A 81 -33.74 25.44 -36.03
CA ALA A 81 -34.65 25.95 -37.07
C ALA A 81 -34.35 27.42 -37.42
N PRO A 82 -34.45 27.83 -38.71
CA PRO A 82 -34.15 29.19 -39.13
C PRO A 82 -34.93 30.25 -38.34
N GLY A 83 -34.20 31.11 -37.62
CA GLY A 83 -34.76 32.22 -36.85
C GLY A 83 -34.75 32.05 -35.32
N THR A 84 -34.45 30.85 -34.79
CA THR A 84 -34.27 30.67 -33.33
C THR A 84 -32.79 30.71 -32.96
N PRO A 85 -32.35 31.58 -32.01
CA PRO A 85 -30.97 31.53 -31.52
C PRO A 85 -30.72 30.20 -30.76
N PRO A 86 -29.50 29.64 -30.79
CA PRO A 86 -29.17 28.47 -29.99
C PRO A 86 -29.33 28.78 -28.49
N PRO A 87 -29.65 27.78 -27.65
CA PRO A 87 -29.71 27.97 -26.20
C PRO A 87 -28.33 28.37 -25.66
N ALA A 88 -28.27 29.11 -24.55
CA ALA A 88 -26.99 29.58 -24.00
C ALA A 88 -26.09 28.42 -23.50
N GLN A 89 -26.72 27.34 -23.02
CA GLN A 89 -26.08 26.12 -22.57
C GLN A 89 -26.82 24.91 -23.15
N VAL A 90 -26.14 23.76 -23.18
CA VAL A 90 -26.70 22.44 -23.53
C VAL A 90 -26.18 21.40 -22.54
N SER A 91 -26.94 20.33 -22.36
CA SER A 91 -26.54 19.19 -21.54
C SER A 91 -25.57 18.28 -22.32
N VAL A 92 -24.40 18.01 -21.74
CA VAL A 92 -23.53 16.91 -22.15
C VAL A 92 -23.55 15.87 -21.02
N SER A 93 -24.09 14.70 -21.32
CA SER A 93 -24.20 13.59 -20.37
C SER A 93 -23.56 12.32 -20.95
N GLY A 94 -23.49 11.26 -20.15
CA GLY A 94 -22.99 9.96 -20.60
C GLY A 94 -22.50 9.12 -19.43
N ARG A 95 -21.84 8.02 -19.76
CA ARG A 95 -21.26 7.08 -18.79
C ARG A 95 -19.74 7.00 -18.90
N ILE A 96 -19.08 7.03 -17.75
CA ILE A 96 -17.65 6.79 -17.59
C ILE A 96 -17.46 5.36 -17.10
N THR A 97 -16.72 4.58 -17.86
CA THR A 97 -16.47 3.15 -17.59
C THR A 97 -14.99 2.81 -17.71
N TYR A 98 -14.59 1.69 -17.12
CA TYR A 98 -13.26 1.11 -17.28
C TYR A 98 -13.36 -0.41 -17.47
N ASP A 99 -12.40 -0.98 -18.19
CA ASP A 99 -12.27 -2.43 -18.34
C ASP A 99 -11.67 -3.04 -17.05
N ARG A 100 -12.48 -3.72 -16.22
CA ARG A 100 -11.98 -4.54 -15.10
C ARG A 100 -11.66 -5.95 -15.60
N VAL A 101 -10.39 -6.33 -15.46
CA VAL A 101 -9.96 -7.73 -15.59
C VAL A 101 -10.18 -8.43 -14.25
N PRO A 102 -10.88 -9.59 -14.21
CA PRO A 102 -11.12 -10.31 -12.96
C PRO A 102 -10.09 -11.39 -12.67
N GLU A 103 -9.76 -11.52 -11.40
CA GLU A 103 -8.95 -12.59 -10.80
C GLU A 103 -9.63 -13.96 -10.95
N VAL A 104 -8.83 -15.04 -11.04
CA VAL A 104 -9.26 -16.44 -10.91
C VAL A 104 -8.31 -17.24 -10.02
N GLU A 105 -8.85 -18.28 -9.40
CA GLU A 105 -8.12 -19.26 -8.59
C GLU A 105 -7.82 -20.56 -9.37
N ARG A 106 -8.62 -20.88 -10.39
CA ARG A 106 -8.67 -22.22 -11.02
C ARG A 106 -8.90 -22.12 -12.53
N PRO A 107 -8.23 -22.95 -13.36
CA PRO A 107 -7.28 -24.00 -12.98
C PRO A 107 -5.94 -23.48 -12.44
N GLU A 108 -5.65 -22.21 -12.65
CA GLU A 108 -4.43 -21.48 -12.25
C GLU A 108 -4.84 -20.19 -11.54
N VAL A 109 -3.96 -19.68 -10.66
CA VAL A 109 -4.11 -18.34 -10.07
C VAL A 109 -3.62 -17.31 -11.09
N LYS A 110 -4.49 -16.42 -11.57
CA LYS A 110 -4.18 -15.45 -12.64
C LYS A 110 -5.25 -14.37 -12.82
N LEU A 111 -4.93 -13.37 -13.63
CA LEU A 111 -5.93 -12.47 -14.25
C LEU A 111 -6.54 -13.12 -15.50
N ASP A 112 -7.87 -13.05 -15.64
CA ASP A 112 -8.59 -13.63 -16.78
C ASP A 112 -9.16 -12.57 -17.72
N TYR A 113 -8.30 -12.12 -18.63
CA TYR A 113 -8.64 -11.18 -19.70
C TYR A 113 -9.83 -11.62 -20.58
N THR A 114 -10.17 -12.92 -20.64
CA THR A 114 -11.32 -13.40 -21.44
C THR A 114 -12.66 -13.05 -20.79
N ARG A 115 -12.67 -12.79 -19.47
CA ARG A 115 -13.81 -12.34 -18.68
C ARG A 115 -13.75 -10.86 -18.31
N THR A 116 -12.98 -10.05 -19.06
CA THR A 116 -12.94 -8.59 -18.87
C THR A 116 -14.35 -7.99 -18.93
N THR A 117 -14.73 -7.18 -17.94
CA THR A 117 -16.05 -6.52 -17.87
C THR A 117 -15.90 -5.01 -17.83
N ARG A 118 -16.87 -4.27 -18.39
CA ARG A 118 -16.94 -2.81 -18.22
C ARG A 118 -17.62 -2.47 -16.91
N GLN A 119 -16.86 -1.91 -15.98
CA GLN A 119 -17.34 -1.42 -14.69
C GLN A 119 -17.46 0.11 -14.74
N PRO A 120 -18.39 0.72 -13.97
CA PRO A 120 -18.47 2.16 -13.87
C PRO A 120 -17.30 2.74 -13.07
N ALA A 121 -16.73 3.85 -13.54
CA ALA A 121 -15.79 4.63 -12.74
C ALA A 121 -16.58 5.59 -11.85
N ARG A 122 -16.62 5.33 -10.54
CA ARG A 122 -17.51 5.97 -9.56
C ARG A 122 -16.81 7.08 -8.80
N GLY A 123 -17.49 8.19 -8.52
CA GLY A 123 -16.93 9.30 -7.73
C GLY A 123 -15.75 10.05 -8.35
N VAL A 124 -15.49 9.88 -9.66
CA VAL A 124 -14.39 10.55 -10.37
C VAL A 124 -14.87 11.85 -11.06
N PRO A 125 -14.02 12.88 -11.17
CA PRO A 125 -14.39 14.13 -11.83
C PRO A 125 -14.47 13.96 -13.35
N VAL A 126 -15.46 14.61 -13.96
CA VAL A 126 -15.60 14.75 -15.42
C VAL A 126 -15.60 16.23 -15.76
N GLU A 127 -14.61 16.66 -16.54
CA GLU A 127 -14.37 18.04 -16.91
C GLU A 127 -14.71 18.26 -18.40
N ALA A 128 -15.50 19.28 -18.73
CA ALA A 128 -15.54 19.82 -20.08
C ALA A 128 -14.38 20.81 -20.25
N VAL A 129 -13.45 20.50 -21.13
CA VAL A 129 -12.20 21.25 -21.34
C VAL A 129 -12.22 21.89 -22.73
N GLY A 130 -11.99 23.21 -22.81
CA GLY A 130 -11.99 23.96 -24.06
C GLY A 130 -10.90 23.51 -25.03
N ALA A 131 -11.25 23.45 -26.33
CA ALA A 131 -10.39 22.94 -27.39
C ALA A 131 -10.21 23.91 -28.58
N GLY A 132 -10.80 25.10 -28.53
CA GLY A 132 -10.48 26.21 -29.44
C GLY A 132 -9.35 27.08 -28.92
N ASP A 133 -8.65 27.82 -29.79
CA ASP A 133 -7.41 28.55 -29.46
C ASP A 133 -7.54 29.53 -28.28
N SER A 134 -8.71 30.14 -28.10
CA SER A 134 -9.02 31.08 -27.00
C SER A 134 -9.45 30.45 -25.68
N LEU A 135 -9.70 29.13 -25.66
CA LEU A 135 -10.18 28.37 -24.49
C LEU A 135 -9.34 27.11 -24.23
N LYS A 136 -8.18 26.98 -24.90
CA LYS A 136 -7.38 25.75 -24.92
C LYS A 136 -7.01 25.30 -23.50
N ASP A 137 -7.30 24.03 -23.22
CA ASP A 137 -7.02 23.33 -21.95
C ASP A 137 -7.65 23.99 -20.69
N THR A 138 -8.58 24.94 -20.89
CA THR A 138 -9.35 25.59 -19.83
C THR A 138 -10.54 24.73 -19.43
N VAL A 139 -10.69 24.42 -18.14
CA VAL A 139 -11.89 23.74 -17.61
C VAL A 139 -13.08 24.72 -17.63
N LEU A 140 -14.10 24.39 -18.43
CA LEU A 140 -15.30 25.20 -18.62
C LEU A 140 -16.34 24.92 -17.52
N VAL A 141 -16.49 23.66 -17.16
CA VAL A 141 -17.37 23.14 -16.10
C VAL A 141 -16.92 21.72 -15.74
N GLN A 142 -17.15 21.31 -14.50
CA GLN A 142 -16.89 19.96 -14.02
C GLN A 142 -18.07 19.40 -13.22
N THR A 143 -18.14 18.08 -13.11
CA THR A 143 -19.08 17.32 -12.27
C THR A 143 -18.37 16.07 -11.76
N VAL A 144 -19.06 15.23 -10.98
CA VAL A 144 -18.54 13.95 -10.47
C VAL A 144 -19.47 12.82 -10.88
N THR A 145 -18.93 11.63 -11.16
CA THR A 145 -19.75 10.45 -11.54
C THR A 145 -20.53 9.85 -10.37
N ASP A 146 -21.73 9.35 -10.65
CA ASP A 146 -22.56 8.61 -9.69
C ASP A 146 -22.09 7.15 -9.46
N GLU A 147 -22.85 6.37 -8.67
CA GLU A 147 -22.55 4.96 -8.40
C GLU A 147 -22.65 4.06 -9.65
N ASP A 148 -23.39 4.50 -10.67
CA ASP A 148 -23.51 3.86 -11.97
C ASP A 148 -22.51 4.42 -13.00
N GLY A 149 -21.63 5.35 -12.61
CA GLY A 149 -20.64 5.97 -13.49
C GLY A 149 -21.23 7.00 -14.46
N ASN A 150 -22.49 7.40 -14.31
CA ASN A 150 -23.11 8.43 -15.16
C ASN A 150 -22.65 9.82 -14.72
N TYR A 151 -22.71 10.77 -15.64
CA TYR A 151 -22.46 12.19 -15.38
C TYR A 151 -23.36 13.09 -16.23
N MET A 152 -23.49 14.36 -15.81
CA MET A 152 -24.15 15.41 -16.58
C MET A 152 -23.45 16.76 -16.36
N LEU A 153 -23.17 17.48 -17.45
CA LEU A 153 -22.54 18.80 -17.49
C LEU A 153 -23.43 19.77 -18.25
N GLN A 154 -23.68 20.96 -17.68
CA GLN A 154 -24.29 22.08 -18.41
C GLN A 154 -23.17 22.92 -19.04
N VAL A 155 -22.92 22.72 -20.33
CA VAL A 155 -21.80 23.34 -21.05
C VAL A 155 -22.29 24.50 -21.93
N PRO A 156 -21.45 25.51 -22.23
CA PRO A 156 -21.76 26.51 -23.26
C PRO A 156 -22.08 25.84 -24.60
N SER A 157 -23.12 26.31 -25.29
CA SER A 157 -23.51 25.79 -26.61
C SER A 157 -22.50 26.15 -27.70
N MET A 158 -22.59 25.50 -28.86
CA MET A 158 -21.80 25.75 -30.08
C MET A 158 -20.26 25.77 -29.87
N THR A 159 -19.77 25.20 -28.77
CA THR A 159 -18.40 25.38 -28.27
C THR A 159 -17.54 24.15 -28.55
N SER A 160 -16.30 24.36 -29.02
CA SER A 160 -15.32 23.29 -29.24
C SER A 160 -14.65 22.87 -27.93
N MET A 161 -14.80 21.59 -27.55
CA MET A 161 -14.34 21.05 -26.28
C MET A 161 -13.97 19.56 -26.38
N LYS A 162 -13.22 19.06 -25.40
CA LYS A 162 -13.03 17.64 -25.10
C LYS A 162 -13.58 17.35 -23.70
N LEU A 163 -13.86 16.08 -23.41
CA LEU A 163 -14.04 15.62 -22.04
C LEU A 163 -12.69 15.17 -21.48
N ARG A 164 -12.37 15.51 -20.24
CA ARG A 164 -11.23 14.96 -19.49
C ARG A 164 -11.75 14.33 -18.21
N VAL A 165 -11.24 13.16 -17.87
CA VAL A 165 -11.55 12.43 -16.63
C VAL A 165 -10.23 12.21 -15.89
N PRO A 166 -9.86 13.10 -14.94
CA PRO A 166 -8.74 12.88 -14.05
C PRO A 166 -8.93 11.64 -13.17
N ALA A 167 -7.85 10.88 -12.93
CA ALA A 167 -7.83 9.75 -12.01
C ALA A 167 -7.70 10.24 -10.56
N GLN A 168 -8.79 10.79 -10.04
CA GLN A 168 -8.90 11.28 -8.67
C GLN A 168 -10.29 10.99 -8.08
N LEU A 169 -10.36 10.61 -6.81
CA LEU A 169 -11.58 10.67 -6.00
C LEU A 169 -11.45 11.86 -5.07
N LYS A 170 -12.31 12.87 -5.22
CA LYS A 170 -12.27 14.06 -4.35
C LYS A 170 -13.67 14.57 -4.08
N GLY A 171 -14.01 14.76 -2.81
CA GLY A 171 -15.37 15.18 -2.44
C GLY A 171 -15.57 15.44 -0.95
N THR A 172 -16.74 15.97 -0.64
CA THR A 172 -17.26 16.15 0.73
C THR A 172 -18.76 15.85 0.77
N THR A 173 -19.27 15.38 1.92
CA THR A 173 -20.70 15.14 2.14
C THR A 173 -21.38 16.26 2.94
N GLN A 174 -22.71 16.25 3.03
CA GLN A 174 -23.44 17.21 3.88
C GLN A 174 -23.27 16.86 5.38
N GLU A 175 -23.09 15.57 5.66
CA GLU A 175 -22.79 14.99 6.97
C GLU A 175 -21.37 15.34 7.45
N GLY A 176 -20.51 15.85 6.55
CA GLY A 176 -19.22 16.42 6.87
C GLY A 176 -18.02 15.50 6.61
N ALA A 177 -18.20 14.37 5.91
CA ALA A 177 -17.08 13.55 5.44
C ALA A 177 -16.26 14.27 4.35
N SER A 178 -15.02 13.82 4.15
CA SER A 178 -14.11 14.37 3.14
C SER A 178 -13.04 13.36 2.70
N TRP A 179 -12.66 13.37 1.41
CA TRP A 179 -11.58 12.56 0.84
C TRP A 179 -10.87 13.25 -0.32
N ASP A 180 -9.62 12.85 -0.57
CA ASP A 180 -8.80 13.27 -1.72
C ASP A 180 -7.77 12.16 -2.04
N PHE A 181 -8.10 11.27 -2.97
CA PHE A 181 -7.26 10.14 -3.39
C PHE A 181 -6.91 10.28 -4.87
N ALA A 182 -5.63 10.21 -5.23
CA ALA A 182 -5.16 10.62 -6.56
C ALA A 182 -4.10 9.67 -7.13
N VAL A 183 -4.35 9.05 -8.29
CA VAL A 183 -3.39 8.13 -8.92
C VAL A 183 -2.40 8.91 -9.78
N ARG A 184 -1.11 8.82 -9.47
CA ARG A 184 -0.03 9.64 -10.04
C ARG A 184 1.12 8.79 -10.56
N ASN A 185 1.79 9.26 -11.62
CA ASN A 185 2.97 8.59 -12.16
C ASN A 185 4.25 9.00 -11.40
N ASN A 186 4.79 8.09 -10.59
CA ASN A 186 6.07 8.29 -9.91
C ASN A 186 7.29 8.20 -10.86
N VAL A 187 7.15 7.60 -12.04
CA VAL A 187 8.23 7.47 -13.02
C VAL A 187 8.28 8.70 -13.92
N THR A 188 8.60 9.85 -13.32
CA THR A 188 8.62 11.19 -13.95
C THR A 188 9.69 12.11 -13.33
N GLU A 189 10.20 13.07 -14.10
CA GLU A 189 11.13 14.08 -13.57
C GLU A 189 10.42 15.06 -12.61
N GLU A 190 9.10 15.25 -12.75
CA GLU A 190 8.25 15.98 -11.81
C GLU A 190 8.23 15.30 -10.43
N TYR A 191 7.89 14.01 -10.36
CA TYR A 191 7.94 13.24 -9.10
C TYR A 191 9.32 13.31 -8.43
N LYS A 192 10.37 13.19 -9.25
CA LYS A 192 11.78 13.22 -8.82
C LYS A 192 12.23 14.58 -8.30
N ALA A 193 11.56 15.67 -8.69
CA ALA A 193 11.78 17.02 -8.17
C ALA A 193 10.97 17.29 -6.89
N ASP A 194 9.69 16.90 -6.87
CA ASP A 194 8.83 16.82 -5.68
C ASP A 194 7.70 15.80 -5.95
N PRO A 195 7.57 14.71 -5.17
CA PRO A 195 6.53 13.71 -5.33
C PRO A 195 5.09 14.27 -5.39
N LYS A 196 4.84 15.43 -4.78
CA LYS A 196 3.53 16.12 -4.83
C LYS A 196 3.19 16.68 -6.20
N THR A 197 4.20 16.94 -7.04
CA THR A 197 4.05 17.48 -8.40
C THR A 197 3.92 16.40 -9.47
N ALA A 198 4.15 15.13 -9.11
CA ALA A 198 3.98 13.96 -9.97
C ALA A 198 2.63 14.02 -10.72
N PRO A 199 2.61 13.87 -12.06
CA PRO A 199 1.42 14.12 -12.85
C PRO A 199 0.32 13.09 -12.55
N LEU A 200 -0.91 13.60 -12.55
CA LEU A 200 -2.14 12.85 -12.33
C LEU A 200 -2.48 12.03 -13.59
N TYR A 201 -2.83 10.76 -13.44
CA TYR A 201 -3.37 9.97 -14.54
C TYR A 201 -4.78 10.46 -14.95
N GLY A 202 -5.27 9.97 -16.09
CA GLY A 202 -6.64 10.22 -16.53
C GLY A 202 -6.88 9.73 -17.95
N MET A 203 -8.05 10.03 -18.49
CA MET A 203 -8.35 9.83 -19.91
C MET A 203 -9.02 11.05 -20.54
N GLU A 204 -8.87 11.21 -21.85
CA GLU A 204 -9.52 12.27 -22.63
C GLU A 204 -10.39 11.70 -23.75
N GLY A 205 -11.56 12.30 -23.93
CA GLY A 205 -12.42 12.08 -25.09
C GLY A 205 -11.91 12.81 -26.33
N ARG A 206 -12.43 12.44 -27.50
CA ARG A 206 -12.18 13.18 -28.74
C ARG A 206 -12.78 14.59 -28.65
N VAL A 207 -12.14 15.56 -29.30
CA VAL A 207 -12.67 16.92 -29.45
C VAL A 207 -14.00 16.86 -30.23
N PHE A 208 -15.02 17.57 -29.74
CA PHE A 208 -16.33 17.71 -30.35
C PHE A 208 -16.85 19.14 -30.16
N ASN A 209 -17.88 19.52 -30.93
CA ASN A 209 -18.62 20.74 -30.67
C ASN A 209 -19.89 20.40 -29.87
N SER A 210 -20.21 21.18 -28.84
CA SER A 210 -21.41 20.97 -28.01
C SER A 210 -22.73 21.15 -28.78
N GLY A 211 -22.74 21.93 -29.87
CA GLY A 211 -23.91 22.13 -30.71
C GLY A 211 -25.02 22.96 -30.06
N ALA A 212 -26.21 22.91 -30.63
CA ALA A 212 -27.39 23.66 -30.17
C ALA A 212 -28.44 22.79 -29.45
N ALA A 213 -28.12 21.52 -29.16
CA ALA A 213 -28.99 20.56 -28.50
C ALA A 213 -28.16 19.60 -27.63
N ASP A 214 -28.83 18.99 -26.63
CA ASP A 214 -28.22 18.06 -25.68
C ASP A 214 -27.60 16.83 -26.37
N SER A 215 -26.54 16.26 -25.79
CA SER A 215 -25.85 15.11 -26.38
C SER A 215 -25.22 14.15 -25.37
N VAL A 216 -25.12 12.88 -25.77
CA VAL A 216 -24.50 11.79 -24.99
C VAL A 216 -23.06 11.54 -25.46
N ARG A 217 -22.12 11.34 -24.53
CA ARG A 217 -20.67 11.21 -24.77
C ARG A 217 -20.02 10.21 -23.80
N ASP A 218 -20.23 8.92 -24.01
CA ASP A 218 -19.63 7.88 -23.17
C ASP A 218 -18.10 7.77 -23.35
N LEU A 219 -17.40 7.41 -22.28
CA LEU A 219 -15.96 7.11 -22.28
C LEU A 219 -15.69 5.76 -21.61
N ASN A 220 -14.77 4.98 -22.17
CA ASN A 220 -14.29 3.73 -21.59
C ASN A 220 -12.76 3.71 -21.52
N ALA A 221 -12.23 3.68 -20.31
CA ALA A 221 -10.82 3.44 -20.06
C ALA A 221 -10.50 1.97 -20.38
N ALA A 222 -9.82 1.73 -21.50
CA ALA A 222 -9.50 0.38 -21.97
C ALA A 222 -8.38 -0.28 -21.15
N SER A 223 -8.42 -1.60 -21.02
CA SER A 223 -7.41 -2.40 -20.32
C SER A 223 -6.03 -2.34 -20.99
N GLY A 224 -5.98 -2.10 -22.30
CA GLY A 224 -4.75 -2.10 -23.11
C GLY A 224 -4.28 -3.48 -23.56
N TRP A 225 -4.96 -4.56 -23.15
CA TRP A 225 -4.54 -5.94 -23.42
C TRP A 225 -4.74 -6.34 -24.90
N GLY A 226 -3.65 -6.77 -25.55
CA GLY A 226 -3.62 -7.21 -26.94
C GLY A 226 -3.84 -8.72 -27.15
N GLY A 227 -4.31 -9.44 -26.12
CA GLY A 227 -4.51 -10.90 -26.15
C GLY A 227 -3.24 -11.71 -25.82
N ALA A 228 -2.06 -11.20 -26.20
CA ALA A 228 -0.76 -11.81 -25.91
C ALA A 228 0.00 -11.10 -24.78
N HIS A 229 0.02 -9.76 -24.83
CA HIS A 229 0.71 -8.80 -23.96
C HIS A 229 -0.08 -7.47 -24.02
N TYR A 230 0.25 -6.48 -23.20
CA TYR A 230 -0.31 -5.12 -23.31
C TYR A 230 0.23 -4.40 -24.56
N SER A 231 -0.63 -4.21 -25.56
CA SER A 231 -0.26 -3.60 -26.86
C SER A 231 -0.79 -2.17 -27.03
N ALA A 232 -1.43 -1.62 -25.99
CA ALA A 232 -1.95 -0.26 -25.93
C ALA A 232 -1.88 0.25 -24.47
N PRO A 233 -2.00 1.56 -24.21
CA PRO A 233 -1.95 2.11 -22.86
C PRO A 233 -2.99 1.45 -21.93
N ARG A 234 -2.56 1.10 -20.71
CA ARG A 234 -3.42 0.54 -19.65
C ARG A 234 -4.28 1.60 -18.98
N THR A 235 -5.09 2.31 -19.77
CA THR A 235 -5.90 3.44 -19.30
C THR A 235 -6.86 3.04 -18.18
N ALA A 236 -7.30 1.77 -18.12
CA ALA A 236 -8.16 1.24 -17.07
C ALA A 236 -7.51 1.19 -15.68
N ALA A 237 -6.20 0.95 -15.57
CA ALA A 237 -5.53 0.63 -14.30
C ALA A 237 -5.73 1.74 -13.23
N PRO A 238 -5.50 3.03 -13.51
CA PRO A 238 -5.82 4.11 -12.56
C PRO A 238 -7.29 4.17 -12.10
N PHE A 239 -8.24 3.73 -12.93
CA PHE A 239 -9.67 3.70 -12.57
C PHE A 239 -10.05 2.41 -11.84
N ALA A 240 -9.39 1.29 -12.10
CA ALA A 240 -9.53 0.05 -11.34
C ALA A 240 -9.02 0.23 -9.90
N ILE A 241 -7.86 0.88 -9.74
CA ILE A 241 -7.32 1.31 -8.44
C ILE A 241 -8.34 2.19 -7.71
N LEU A 242 -8.88 3.23 -8.33
CA LEU A 242 -9.82 4.13 -7.66
C LEU A 242 -11.18 3.49 -7.36
N ASP A 243 -11.76 2.67 -8.25
CA ASP A 243 -13.02 1.97 -7.94
C ASP A 243 -12.86 1.00 -6.76
N THR A 244 -11.66 0.44 -6.59
CA THR A 244 -11.27 -0.38 -5.43
C THR A 244 -11.26 0.45 -4.15
N ILE A 245 -10.54 1.57 -4.13
CA ILE A 245 -10.49 2.49 -2.99
C ILE A 245 -11.88 3.08 -2.68
N TYR A 246 -12.67 3.39 -3.70
CA TYR A 246 -14.05 3.87 -3.57
C TYR A 246 -14.92 2.86 -2.80
N LYS A 247 -14.88 1.57 -3.14
CA LYS A 247 -15.60 0.52 -2.40
C LYS A 247 -15.19 0.49 -0.93
N GLY A 248 -13.88 0.49 -0.66
CA GLY A 248 -13.33 0.49 0.71
C GLY A 248 -13.79 1.72 1.52
N MET A 249 -13.63 2.90 0.95
CA MET A 249 -14.10 4.17 1.50
C MET A 249 -15.61 4.13 1.83
N GLN A 250 -16.44 3.63 0.91
CA GLN A 250 -17.90 3.54 1.11
C GLN A 250 -18.32 2.52 2.19
N ARG A 251 -17.52 1.48 2.47
CA ARG A 251 -17.75 0.60 3.64
C ARG A 251 -17.60 1.36 4.94
N ILE A 252 -16.59 2.23 5.04
CA ILE A 252 -16.31 3.06 6.22
C ILE A 252 -17.35 4.18 6.36
N LEU A 253 -17.71 4.88 5.29
CA LEU A 253 -18.73 5.94 5.32
C LEU A 253 -20.14 5.42 5.68
N ARG A 254 -20.45 4.14 5.43
CA ARG A 254 -21.68 3.50 5.94
C ARG A 254 -21.67 3.24 7.45
N ILE A 255 -20.52 3.33 8.11
CA ILE A 255 -20.38 3.18 9.57
C ILE A 255 -20.24 4.57 10.23
N ASP A 256 -19.50 5.47 9.61
CA ASP A 256 -19.26 6.83 10.09
C ASP A 256 -19.37 7.86 8.94
N PRO A 257 -20.57 8.37 8.63
CA PRO A 257 -20.84 9.18 7.43
C PRO A 257 -20.26 10.60 7.47
N LYS A 258 -19.61 10.97 8.58
CA LYS A 258 -18.89 12.24 8.81
C LYS A 258 -17.36 12.05 8.79
N PHE A 259 -16.87 10.84 8.50
CA PHE A 259 -15.46 10.49 8.62
C PHE A 259 -14.59 11.23 7.59
N LYS A 260 -13.39 11.65 8.02
CA LYS A 260 -12.49 12.49 7.23
C LYS A 260 -11.20 11.74 6.97
N PHE A 261 -11.00 11.38 5.70
CA PHE A 261 -9.78 10.77 5.20
C PHE A 261 -8.71 11.85 4.99
N GLU A 262 -7.47 11.59 5.41
CA GLU A 262 -6.33 12.44 4.99
C GLU A 262 -6.03 12.21 3.49
N PRO A 263 -5.55 13.20 2.73
CA PRO A 263 -5.23 13.02 1.31
C PRO A 263 -4.19 11.91 1.09
N LEU A 264 -4.42 11.02 0.11
CA LEU A 264 -3.52 9.93 -0.25
C LEU A 264 -3.13 10.01 -1.74
N PRO A 265 -1.88 10.39 -2.08
CA PRO A 265 -1.31 10.08 -3.37
C PRO A 265 -1.07 8.57 -3.49
N ILE A 266 -1.54 8.00 -4.61
CA ILE A 266 -1.34 6.61 -4.98
C ILE A 266 -0.42 6.60 -6.20
N PHE A 267 0.80 6.13 -6.02
CA PHE A 267 1.85 6.10 -7.02
C PHE A 267 1.85 4.76 -7.76
N TRP A 268 1.48 4.79 -9.03
CA TRP A 268 1.47 3.62 -9.91
C TRP A 268 2.21 3.96 -11.21
N SER A 269 2.82 2.96 -11.82
CA SER A 269 3.43 3.09 -13.14
C SER A 269 3.62 1.71 -13.78
N THR A 270 3.67 1.67 -15.11
CA THR A 270 3.98 0.46 -15.89
C THR A 270 5.41 -0.06 -15.67
N ASP A 271 6.24 0.70 -14.95
CA ASP A 271 7.62 0.38 -14.59
C ASP A 271 7.83 0.10 -13.10
N ASN A 272 6.77 0.20 -12.27
CA ASN A 272 6.81 -0.15 -10.85
C ASN A 272 6.98 -1.66 -10.69
N ARG A 273 8.14 -2.08 -10.17
CA ARG A 273 8.61 -3.48 -10.11
C ARG A 273 9.06 -3.88 -8.69
N PRO A 274 9.03 -5.18 -8.35
CA PRO A 274 9.54 -5.68 -7.08
C PRO A 274 11.07 -5.65 -7.05
N THR A 275 11.62 -4.48 -6.72
CA THR A 275 13.06 -4.19 -6.62
C THR A 275 13.21 -2.98 -5.71
N ASP A 276 13.95 -3.08 -4.61
CA ASP A 276 14.24 -1.93 -3.74
C ASP A 276 15.24 -0.98 -4.41
N GLY A 277 14.93 0.32 -4.44
CA GLY A 277 15.80 1.30 -5.10
C GLY A 277 15.19 2.69 -5.25
N ASP A 278 15.41 3.31 -6.41
CA ASP A 278 14.87 4.62 -6.73
C ASP A 278 13.43 4.52 -7.29
N LYS A 279 12.48 4.95 -6.46
CA LYS A 279 11.05 5.02 -6.82
C LYS A 279 10.78 5.91 -8.03
N ALA A 280 11.64 6.87 -8.35
CA ALA A 280 11.53 7.70 -9.56
C ALA A 280 11.82 6.95 -10.87
N ILE A 281 12.37 5.73 -10.79
CA ILE A 281 12.52 4.79 -11.92
C ILE A 281 11.74 3.49 -11.73
N GLY A 282 10.79 3.46 -10.77
CA GLY A 282 9.88 2.35 -10.51
C GLY A 282 10.41 1.26 -9.57
N GLU A 283 11.51 1.51 -8.85
CA GLU A 283 12.06 0.56 -7.87
C GLU A 283 11.37 0.80 -6.52
N ILE A 284 10.27 0.08 -6.28
CA ILE A 284 9.42 0.28 -5.10
C ILE A 284 9.48 -0.88 -4.08
N GLY A 285 10.27 -1.92 -4.33
CA GLY A 285 10.42 -3.10 -3.45
C GLY A 285 9.23 -4.06 -3.52
N THR A 286 8.05 -3.55 -3.15
CA THR A 286 6.73 -4.20 -3.18
C THR A 286 5.67 -3.10 -3.33
N SER A 287 4.40 -3.46 -3.59
CA SER A 287 3.31 -2.57 -3.20
C SER A 287 3.37 -2.31 -1.69
N HIS A 288 3.27 -1.04 -1.27
CA HIS A 288 3.39 -0.63 0.14
C HIS A 288 2.90 0.79 0.40
N VAL A 289 2.48 1.08 1.64
CA VAL A 289 2.31 2.45 2.15
C VAL A 289 3.60 2.95 2.83
N ALA A 290 4.26 3.91 2.20
CA ALA A 290 5.41 4.60 2.78
C ALA A 290 4.96 5.66 3.80
N GLY A 291 5.48 5.56 5.02
CA GLY A 291 5.31 6.57 6.08
C GLY A 291 3.84 6.85 6.47
N GLY A 292 2.91 5.96 6.13
CA GLY A 292 1.48 6.12 6.34
C GLY A 292 0.76 7.11 5.42
N LYS A 293 1.44 7.67 4.40
CA LYS A 293 0.98 8.88 3.68
C LYS A 293 1.16 8.86 2.17
N GLU A 294 1.81 7.84 1.64
CA GLU A 294 2.02 7.64 0.21
C GLU A 294 1.86 6.14 -0.08
N MET A 295 0.97 5.77 -0.99
CA MET A 295 0.73 4.38 -1.36
C MET A 295 1.43 4.10 -2.70
N TYR A 296 2.25 3.07 -2.79
CA TYR A 296 2.96 2.68 -4.02
C TYR A 296 2.41 1.33 -4.48
N ILE A 297 2.17 1.20 -5.79
CA ILE A 297 1.50 0.04 -6.40
C ILE A 297 2.31 -0.49 -7.57
N LEU A 298 2.54 -1.81 -7.59
CA LEU A 298 3.23 -2.52 -8.68
C LEU A 298 2.40 -2.56 -9.95
N GLY A 299 3.08 -2.63 -11.08
CA GLY A 299 2.46 -2.57 -12.40
C GLY A 299 3.37 -3.05 -13.52
N LYS A 300 4.38 -3.88 -13.23
CA LYS A 300 5.33 -4.36 -14.24
C LYS A 300 4.82 -5.63 -14.92
N GLU A 301 4.40 -5.49 -16.17
CA GLU A 301 4.01 -6.61 -17.02
C GLU A 301 5.07 -7.72 -17.01
N ASP A 302 4.59 -8.97 -17.02
CA ASP A 302 5.33 -10.23 -16.92
C ASP A 302 6.15 -10.44 -15.63
N VAL A 303 6.06 -9.51 -14.68
CA VAL A 303 6.71 -9.59 -13.36
C VAL A 303 5.68 -9.57 -12.23
N ASP A 304 4.90 -8.50 -12.11
CA ASP A 304 4.03 -8.24 -10.95
C ASP A 304 3.07 -7.06 -11.23
N ILE A 305 1.73 -7.26 -11.19
CA ILE A 305 0.76 -6.16 -11.40
C ILE A 305 -0.39 -6.18 -10.37
N ASP A 306 -0.44 -5.16 -9.52
CA ASP A 306 -1.43 -5.04 -8.44
C ASP A 306 -2.68 -4.23 -8.83
N GLU A 307 -2.69 -3.62 -10.01
CA GLU A 307 -3.72 -2.67 -10.47
C GLU A 307 -5.14 -3.25 -10.62
N TYR A 308 -5.30 -4.57 -10.53
CA TYR A 308 -6.58 -5.27 -10.51
C TYR A 308 -6.83 -6.08 -9.23
N ASP A 309 -5.81 -6.23 -8.37
CA ASP A 309 -5.84 -7.11 -7.20
C ASP A 309 -6.40 -6.37 -5.98
N GLU A 310 -7.71 -6.49 -5.79
CA GLU A 310 -8.41 -5.80 -4.70
C GLU A 310 -7.98 -6.29 -3.30
N GLY A 311 -7.29 -7.43 -3.22
CA GLY A 311 -6.64 -7.93 -2.01
C GLY A 311 -5.50 -7.01 -1.57
N VAL A 312 -4.47 -6.85 -2.40
CA VAL A 312 -3.28 -6.02 -2.11
C VAL A 312 -3.63 -4.54 -2.02
N MET A 313 -4.43 -4.01 -2.95
CA MET A 313 -4.82 -2.60 -2.92
C MET A 313 -5.55 -2.19 -1.62
N LEU A 314 -6.38 -3.06 -1.05
CA LEU A 314 -7.08 -2.78 0.21
C LEU A 314 -6.32 -3.26 1.47
N HIS A 315 -5.26 -4.06 1.31
CA HIS A 315 -4.27 -4.31 2.36
C HIS A 315 -3.51 -3.01 2.64
N GLU A 316 -2.95 -2.41 1.59
CA GLU A 316 -2.20 -1.17 1.67
C GLU A 316 -3.05 0.02 2.08
N TRP A 317 -4.25 0.16 1.53
CA TRP A 317 -5.20 1.14 2.03
C TRP A 317 -5.60 0.89 3.51
N GLY A 318 -5.49 -0.36 3.97
CA GLY A 318 -5.55 -0.75 5.38
C GLY A 318 -4.41 -0.15 6.21
N HIS A 319 -3.14 -0.27 5.79
CA HIS A 319 -2.01 0.37 6.50
C HIS A 319 -2.09 1.90 6.53
N TYR A 320 -2.53 2.52 5.43
CA TYR A 320 -2.88 3.94 5.43
C TYR A 320 -3.96 4.24 6.51
N PHE A 321 -5.06 3.49 6.52
CA PHE A 321 -6.13 3.64 7.52
C PHE A 321 -5.64 3.42 8.96
N GLU A 322 -4.81 2.40 9.21
CA GLU A 322 -4.21 2.15 10.53
C GLU A 322 -3.36 3.34 10.99
N HIS A 323 -2.59 3.97 10.09
CA HIS A 323 -1.72 5.09 10.43
C HIS A 323 -2.46 6.38 10.83
N PHE A 324 -3.43 6.85 10.05
CA PHE A 324 -4.09 8.15 10.33
C PHE A 324 -5.38 8.03 11.14
N ALA A 325 -6.18 6.97 10.95
CA ALA A 325 -7.48 6.80 11.60
C ALA A 325 -7.35 6.09 12.95
N GLY A 326 -6.50 5.07 12.98
CA GLY A 326 -6.15 4.23 14.13
C GLY A 326 -4.82 4.60 14.75
N ARG A 327 -3.98 3.58 14.99
CA ARG A 327 -2.56 3.70 15.31
C ARG A 327 -1.86 2.45 14.81
N ALA A 328 -0.69 2.62 14.20
CA ALA A 328 0.23 1.56 13.81
C ALA A 328 1.55 1.72 14.57
N ASP A 329 1.96 0.71 15.34
CA ASP A 329 3.34 0.61 15.90
C ASP A 329 4.19 -0.44 15.15
N SER A 330 3.73 -0.94 13.98
CA SER A 330 4.48 -1.90 13.17
C SER A 330 5.86 -1.36 12.81
N ILE A 331 6.85 -2.24 12.84
CA ILE A 331 8.26 -1.96 12.50
C ILE A 331 8.60 -2.29 11.04
N GLY A 332 7.68 -2.89 10.30
CA GLY A 332 7.85 -3.32 8.92
C GLY A 332 9.00 -4.33 8.72
N GLY A 333 9.52 -4.36 7.49
CA GLY A 333 10.64 -5.21 7.06
C GLY A 333 10.20 -6.57 6.52
N SER A 334 11.16 -7.30 5.94
CA SER A 334 10.94 -8.59 5.27
C SER A 334 10.26 -9.62 6.19
N HIS A 335 9.25 -10.31 5.69
CA HIS A 335 8.47 -11.32 6.40
C HIS A 335 7.69 -12.22 5.41
N GLY A 336 7.03 -13.24 5.95
CA GLY A 336 5.91 -13.90 5.28
C GLY A 336 5.08 -14.71 6.28
N GLY A 337 3.81 -14.99 5.97
CA GLY A 337 2.80 -15.46 6.93
C GLY A 337 3.05 -16.77 7.68
N GLY A 338 4.15 -17.48 7.42
CA GLY A 338 4.64 -18.62 8.20
C GLY A 338 5.70 -18.27 9.26
N ASP A 339 6.08 -17.00 9.41
CA ASP A 339 7.09 -16.53 10.36
C ASP A 339 6.58 -16.40 11.80
N ASN A 340 7.55 -16.30 12.72
CA ASN A 340 7.34 -15.82 14.08
C ASN A 340 7.70 -14.32 14.11
N LEU A 341 6.74 -13.40 14.07
CA LEU A 341 7.01 -11.95 13.93
C LEU A 341 7.04 -11.22 15.30
N ASP A 342 7.55 -9.99 15.33
CA ASP A 342 7.21 -9.05 16.41
C ASP A 342 5.69 -8.85 16.38
N MET A 343 5.03 -8.91 17.54
CA MET A 343 3.56 -8.86 17.63
C MET A 343 2.93 -7.58 17.03
N ARG A 344 3.71 -6.50 16.87
CA ARG A 344 3.28 -5.26 16.21
C ARG A 344 3.20 -5.43 14.70
N LEU A 345 4.18 -6.12 14.12
CA LEU A 345 4.21 -6.50 12.71
C LEU A 345 3.11 -7.54 12.44
N ALA A 346 3.06 -8.63 13.22
CA ALA A 346 1.99 -9.62 13.13
C ALA A 346 0.58 -9.01 13.19
N PHE A 347 0.41 -7.94 13.98
CA PHE A 347 -0.85 -7.20 14.06
C PHE A 347 -1.12 -6.35 12.81
N GLY A 348 -0.15 -5.57 12.34
CA GLY A 348 -0.30 -4.69 11.17
C GLY A 348 -0.63 -5.46 9.89
N GLU A 349 0.25 -6.36 9.47
CA GLU A 349 0.09 -7.10 8.20
C GLU A 349 -1.14 -8.03 8.27
N GLY A 350 -1.38 -8.65 9.43
CA GLY A 350 -2.58 -9.45 9.69
C GLY A 350 -3.88 -8.61 9.70
N PHE A 351 -3.80 -7.34 10.10
CA PHE A 351 -4.89 -6.38 9.94
C PHE A 351 -5.10 -6.03 8.47
N GLY A 352 -4.05 -5.73 7.69
CA GLY A 352 -4.14 -5.48 6.25
C GLY A 352 -4.87 -6.60 5.50
N ASN A 353 -4.42 -7.85 5.66
CA ASN A 353 -5.03 -9.03 5.04
C ASN A 353 -6.49 -9.25 5.44
N ALA A 354 -6.83 -9.09 6.71
CA ALA A 354 -8.20 -9.25 7.18
C ALA A 354 -9.09 -8.10 6.71
N PHE A 355 -8.63 -6.86 6.84
CA PHE A 355 -9.39 -5.65 6.52
C PHE A 355 -9.69 -5.55 5.02
N SER A 356 -8.72 -5.86 4.15
CA SER A 356 -8.96 -5.95 2.70
C SER A 356 -10.11 -6.92 2.36
N SER A 357 -10.20 -8.02 3.10
CA SER A 357 -11.23 -9.05 2.97
C SER A 357 -12.57 -8.63 3.60
N MET A 358 -12.56 -7.88 4.73
CA MET A 358 -13.75 -7.28 5.35
C MET A 358 -14.37 -6.16 4.48
N LEU A 359 -13.58 -5.46 3.68
CA LEU A 359 -14.07 -4.39 2.81
C LEU A 359 -14.72 -4.95 1.53
N ARG A 360 -14.24 -6.08 1.02
CA ARG A 360 -14.73 -6.75 -0.20
C ARG A 360 -15.88 -7.74 0.01
N ASP A 361 -16.08 -8.21 1.25
CA ASP A 361 -16.92 -9.39 1.57
C ASP A 361 -16.45 -10.72 0.92
N ASP A 362 -15.15 -10.82 0.57
CA ASP A 362 -14.51 -12.01 0.03
C ASP A 362 -13.34 -12.43 0.94
N PRO A 363 -13.32 -13.67 1.49
CA PRO A 363 -12.21 -14.15 2.32
C PRO A 363 -10.93 -14.46 1.53
N ARG A 364 -10.98 -14.44 0.18
CA ARG A 364 -9.83 -14.77 -0.67
C ARG A 364 -8.99 -13.54 -0.93
N TYR A 365 -7.71 -13.62 -0.59
CA TYR A 365 -6.68 -12.67 -0.98
C TYR A 365 -6.03 -13.17 -2.27
N PHE A 366 -5.83 -12.26 -3.24
CA PHE A 366 -5.14 -12.51 -4.51
C PHE A 366 -3.99 -11.52 -4.66
N ASP A 367 -2.94 -12.00 -5.32
CA ASP A 367 -1.67 -11.34 -5.67
C ASP A 367 -1.24 -12.05 -6.97
N ILE A 368 -1.17 -11.31 -8.09
CA ILE A 368 -1.04 -11.84 -9.45
C ILE A 368 0.23 -11.35 -10.12
N SER A 369 1.10 -12.30 -10.43
CA SER A 369 2.47 -12.06 -10.82
C SER A 369 2.92 -12.95 -12.00
N GLY A 370 4.15 -12.75 -12.44
CA GLY A 370 4.82 -13.53 -13.48
C GLY A 370 4.29 -13.38 -14.91
N PRO A 371 4.80 -14.20 -15.84
CA PRO A 371 4.56 -14.05 -17.27
C PRO A 371 3.08 -14.12 -17.64
N ARG A 372 2.63 -13.11 -18.41
CA ARG A 372 1.25 -12.91 -18.88
C ARG A 372 0.21 -12.90 -17.77
N GLN A 373 0.64 -12.55 -16.54
CA GLN A 373 -0.19 -12.47 -15.33
C GLN A 373 -0.90 -13.80 -15.06
N ALA A 374 -0.24 -14.91 -15.46
CA ALA A 374 -0.75 -16.27 -15.46
C ALA A 374 -0.30 -17.09 -14.23
N GLN A 375 0.28 -16.42 -13.23
CA GLN A 375 0.77 -16.96 -11.97
C GLN A 375 0.35 -16.01 -10.84
N GLY A 376 0.61 -16.40 -9.59
CA GLY A 376 0.25 -15.60 -8.43
C GLY A 376 0.03 -16.46 -7.20
N MET A 377 -0.25 -15.82 -6.06
CA MET A 377 -0.65 -16.50 -4.84
C MET A 377 -2.09 -16.19 -4.44
N VAL A 378 -2.71 -17.16 -3.77
CA VAL A 378 -4.06 -17.06 -3.23
C VAL A 378 -4.12 -17.68 -1.85
N PHE A 379 -4.72 -16.97 -0.90
CA PHE A 379 -4.99 -17.51 0.43
C PHE A 379 -6.36 -17.07 0.95
N ASP A 380 -6.84 -17.82 1.94
CA ASP A 380 -8.19 -17.71 2.50
C ASP A 380 -8.05 -17.25 3.95
N VAL A 381 -8.35 -15.97 4.23
CA VAL A 381 -8.21 -15.40 5.58
C VAL A 381 -9.20 -16.01 6.57
N SER A 382 -10.25 -16.70 6.09
CA SER A 382 -11.18 -17.43 6.95
C SER A 382 -10.62 -18.75 7.48
N LYS A 383 -9.37 -19.12 7.13
CA LYS A 383 -8.73 -20.40 7.53
C LYS A 383 -7.41 -20.20 8.27
N LEU A 384 -7.41 -20.59 9.54
CA LEU A 384 -6.20 -20.72 10.37
C LEU A 384 -5.33 -21.86 9.82
N LYS A 385 -4.34 -21.53 8.99
CA LYS A 385 -3.33 -22.49 8.51
C LYS A 385 -2.28 -22.77 9.59
N GLU A 386 -1.60 -21.71 10.04
CA GLU A 386 -0.50 -21.78 11.00
C GLU A 386 -0.94 -21.22 12.36
N PRO A 387 -0.86 -21.99 13.47
CA PRO A 387 -1.34 -21.57 14.78
C PRO A 387 -0.31 -20.72 15.53
N ASN A 388 0.36 -19.78 14.85
CA ASN A 388 1.40 -18.87 15.35
C ASN A 388 0.86 -17.78 16.33
N ALA A 389 -0.25 -18.05 17.00
CA ALA A 389 -0.84 -17.27 18.09
C ALA A 389 -0.91 -15.75 17.80
N TRP A 390 -0.32 -14.92 18.66
CA TRP A 390 -0.30 -13.45 18.55
C TRP A 390 0.93 -12.90 17.79
N TYR A 391 1.81 -13.78 17.27
CA TYR A 391 3.01 -13.40 16.52
C TYR A 391 2.96 -13.82 15.05
N GLY A 392 1.92 -14.52 14.61
CA GLY A 392 1.69 -14.87 13.21
C GLY A 392 0.66 -13.96 12.56
N GLU A 393 1.05 -13.25 11.52
CA GLU A 393 0.18 -12.58 10.55
C GLU A 393 -1.04 -13.45 10.17
N ALA A 394 -0.79 -14.70 9.73
CA ALA A 394 -1.82 -15.64 9.32
C ALA A 394 -2.80 -16.06 10.44
N ALA A 395 -2.40 -15.91 11.71
CA ALA A 395 -3.25 -16.18 12.86
C ALA A 395 -4.02 -14.92 13.29
N VAL A 396 -3.40 -13.73 13.25
CA VAL A 396 -4.05 -12.44 13.47
C VAL A 396 -5.14 -12.20 12.42
N GLN A 397 -4.84 -12.38 11.14
CA GLN A 397 -5.82 -12.15 10.07
C GLN A 397 -7.04 -13.04 10.22
N TYR A 398 -6.81 -14.30 10.61
CA TYR A 398 -7.88 -15.26 10.91
C TYR A 398 -8.74 -14.75 12.07
N ALA A 399 -8.12 -14.33 13.18
CA ALA A 399 -8.86 -13.82 14.32
C ALA A 399 -9.70 -12.59 13.95
N LEU A 400 -9.12 -11.59 13.28
CA LEU A 400 -9.82 -10.39 12.85
C LEU A 400 -10.98 -10.72 11.90
N TYR A 401 -10.79 -11.66 10.96
CA TYR A 401 -11.85 -12.06 10.04
C TYR A 401 -12.96 -12.90 10.72
N GLN A 402 -12.63 -13.77 11.69
CA GLN A 402 -13.67 -14.44 12.48
C GLN A 402 -14.48 -13.46 13.35
N LEU A 403 -13.83 -12.41 13.89
CA LEU A 403 -14.50 -11.32 14.60
C LEU A 403 -15.39 -10.50 13.64
N TYR A 404 -15.02 -10.38 12.37
CA TYR A 404 -15.88 -9.78 11.34
C TYR A 404 -17.12 -10.64 11.04
N LEU A 405 -16.95 -11.96 10.86
CA LEU A 405 -18.06 -12.88 10.61
C LEU A 405 -19.02 -13.03 11.82
N ALA A 406 -18.54 -12.78 13.04
CA ALA A 406 -19.37 -12.76 14.24
C ALA A 406 -20.36 -11.59 14.22
N ARG A 407 -21.64 -11.86 13.92
CA ARG A 407 -22.72 -10.85 13.84
C ARG A 407 -22.91 -9.98 15.10
N SER A 408 -22.46 -10.45 16.27
CA SER A 408 -22.42 -9.71 17.54
C SER A 408 -21.28 -8.66 17.62
N ILE A 409 -20.42 -8.60 16.60
CA ILE A 409 -19.22 -7.77 16.53
C ILE A 409 -19.22 -7.03 15.17
N GLY A 410 -18.89 -7.73 14.08
CA GLY A 410 -18.86 -7.17 12.73
C GLY A 410 -17.84 -6.05 12.52
N LEU A 411 -17.82 -5.52 11.29
CA LEU A 411 -16.97 -4.37 10.94
C LEU A 411 -17.24 -3.13 11.82
N PRO A 412 -18.48 -2.80 12.26
CA PRO A 412 -18.72 -1.66 13.13
C PRO A 412 -17.97 -1.73 14.47
N LYS A 413 -17.94 -2.88 15.18
CA LYS A 413 -17.22 -2.96 16.46
C LYS A 413 -15.70 -3.04 16.29
N ILE A 414 -15.22 -3.57 15.17
CA ILE A 414 -13.80 -3.50 14.79
C ILE A 414 -13.41 -2.04 14.55
N TYR A 415 -14.16 -1.31 13.71
CA TYR A 415 -13.97 0.11 13.42
C TYR A 415 -14.03 0.97 14.69
N GLU A 416 -15.10 0.85 15.51
CA GLU A 416 -15.27 1.55 16.80
C GLU A 416 -14.12 1.30 17.80
N THR A 417 -13.38 0.21 17.64
CA THR A 417 -12.19 -0.07 18.45
C THR A 417 -10.98 0.64 17.88
N LEU A 418 -10.69 0.46 16.58
CA LEU A 418 -9.52 1.02 15.90
C LEU A 418 -9.47 2.55 15.99
N VAL A 419 -10.58 3.23 15.69
CA VAL A 419 -10.62 4.72 15.69
C VAL A 419 -10.79 5.33 17.08
N SER A 420 -10.87 4.51 18.14
CA SER A 420 -11.12 5.00 19.50
C SER A 420 -9.91 5.69 20.13
N ASP A 421 -10.18 6.66 21.01
CA ASP A 421 -9.13 7.32 21.77
C ASP A 421 -8.47 6.38 22.77
N GLU A 422 -9.19 5.41 23.35
CA GLU A 422 -8.61 4.45 24.30
C GLU A 422 -7.63 3.47 23.63
N TYR A 423 -7.90 3.04 22.39
CA TYR A 423 -6.96 2.20 21.63
C TYR A 423 -5.75 3.01 21.20
N LYS A 424 -5.97 4.12 20.49
CA LYS A 424 -4.90 4.96 19.94
C LYS A 424 -3.97 5.51 21.03
N LYS A 425 -4.56 5.98 22.14
CA LYS A 425 -3.85 6.59 23.27
C LYS A 425 -3.60 5.59 24.42
N GLY A 426 -3.72 4.28 24.18
CA GLY A 426 -3.30 3.26 25.13
C GLY A 426 -1.77 3.23 25.27
N SER A 427 -1.22 2.97 26.46
CA SER A 427 0.24 2.95 26.66
C SER A 427 0.91 1.69 26.10
N ALA A 428 0.20 0.58 25.92
CA ALA A 428 0.71 -0.62 25.24
C ALA A 428 0.97 -0.37 23.74
N PHE A 429 1.81 -1.19 23.12
CA PHE A 429 1.95 -1.24 21.66
C PHE A 429 0.72 -1.87 20.98
N THR A 430 0.53 -1.61 19.69
CA THR A 430 -0.46 -2.29 18.84
C THR A 430 -0.18 -3.79 18.78
N SER A 431 -1.19 -4.59 19.03
CA SER A 431 -1.10 -6.06 19.12
C SER A 431 -2.50 -6.65 19.23
N MET A 432 -2.64 -7.96 19.01
CA MET A 432 -3.92 -8.65 19.29
C MET A 432 -4.34 -8.52 20.78
N PHE A 433 -3.40 -8.41 21.73
CA PHE A 433 -3.73 -8.20 23.15
C PHE A 433 -4.38 -6.82 23.40
N SER A 434 -3.77 -5.75 22.90
CA SER A 434 -4.28 -4.38 23.08
C SER A 434 -5.58 -4.16 22.31
N PHE A 435 -5.68 -4.66 21.07
CA PHE A 435 -6.91 -4.62 20.29
C PHE A 435 -8.05 -5.40 20.96
N ALA A 436 -7.84 -6.67 21.32
CA ALA A 436 -8.89 -7.51 21.90
C ALA A 436 -9.35 -7.00 23.28
N THR A 437 -8.43 -6.44 24.09
CA THR A 437 -8.77 -5.80 25.37
C THR A 437 -9.75 -4.64 25.17
N GLU A 438 -9.49 -3.81 24.16
CA GLU A 438 -10.25 -2.58 23.92
C GLU A 438 -11.57 -2.85 23.19
N LEU A 439 -11.59 -3.84 22.29
CA LEU A 439 -12.79 -4.41 21.70
C LEU A 439 -13.71 -5.00 22.78
N ARG A 440 -13.18 -5.79 23.74
CA ARG A 440 -13.97 -6.48 24.76
C ARG A 440 -14.89 -5.56 25.56
N LYS A 441 -14.45 -4.32 25.84
CA LYS A 441 -15.23 -3.29 26.54
C LYS A 441 -16.48 -2.85 25.75
N ARG A 442 -16.41 -2.89 24.42
CA ARG A 442 -17.46 -2.45 23.47
C ARG A 442 -18.48 -3.55 23.12
N LEU A 443 -18.26 -4.77 23.61
CA LEU A 443 -19.10 -5.94 23.32
C LEU A 443 -20.05 -6.29 24.47
N ASP A 444 -21.20 -6.88 24.12
CA ASP A 444 -22.16 -7.49 25.03
C ASP A 444 -21.72 -8.90 25.47
N ALA A 445 -22.59 -9.65 26.15
CA ALA A 445 -22.28 -11.03 26.56
C ALA A 445 -22.02 -11.96 25.37
N THR A 446 -22.76 -11.80 24.26
CA THR A 446 -22.65 -12.62 23.06
C THR A 446 -21.35 -12.35 22.31
N GLY A 447 -21.03 -11.08 22.06
CA GLY A 447 -19.79 -10.66 21.44
C GLY A 447 -18.57 -11.03 22.28
N ARG A 448 -18.64 -10.91 23.62
CA ARG A 448 -17.57 -11.39 24.52
C ARG A 448 -17.33 -12.89 24.39
N ALA A 449 -18.40 -13.70 24.27
CA ALA A 449 -18.27 -15.14 24.04
C ALA A 449 -17.64 -15.45 22.66
N SER A 450 -18.03 -14.75 21.60
CA SER A 450 -17.41 -14.87 20.27
C SER A 450 -15.92 -14.49 20.30
N LEU A 451 -15.57 -13.40 20.98
CA LEU A 451 -14.18 -12.97 21.16
C LEU A 451 -13.37 -13.99 21.97
N ASP A 452 -13.92 -14.50 23.08
CA ASP A 452 -13.26 -15.50 23.91
C ASP A 452 -13.08 -16.84 23.16
N GLN A 453 -14.00 -17.19 22.25
CA GLN A 453 -13.84 -18.32 21.33
C GLN A 453 -12.68 -18.10 20.36
N VAL A 454 -12.65 -16.97 19.65
CA VAL A 454 -11.57 -16.66 18.67
C VAL A 454 -10.19 -16.63 19.34
N LEU A 455 -10.08 -15.96 20.49
CA LEU A 455 -8.83 -15.93 21.28
C LEU A 455 -8.41 -17.35 21.73
N SER A 456 -9.35 -18.25 22.01
CA SER A 456 -9.02 -19.63 22.37
C SER A 456 -8.38 -20.42 21.22
N GLN A 457 -8.76 -20.14 19.96
CA GLN A 457 -8.19 -20.78 18.78
C GLN A 457 -6.75 -20.31 18.51
N LEU A 458 -6.42 -19.07 18.90
CA LEU A 458 -5.07 -18.51 18.87
C LEU A 458 -4.22 -18.86 20.11
N ASN A 459 -4.70 -19.74 21.00
CA ASN A 459 -4.04 -20.05 22.29
C ASN A 459 -3.79 -18.80 23.19
N MET A 460 -4.64 -17.78 23.06
CA MET A 460 -4.54 -16.54 23.82
C MET A 460 -5.35 -16.56 25.12
N VAL A 461 -4.84 -15.78 26.08
CA VAL A 461 -5.56 -15.32 27.26
C VAL A 461 -6.85 -14.59 26.85
N ARG A 462 -7.90 -14.77 27.65
CA ARG A 462 -9.27 -14.38 27.34
C ARG A 462 -10.08 -14.14 28.62
N GLY A 463 -11.36 -13.82 28.51
CA GLY A 463 -12.24 -13.68 29.67
C GLY A 463 -11.91 -12.44 30.51
N GLY A 464 -11.92 -12.57 31.83
CA GLY A 464 -11.53 -11.52 32.77
C GLY A 464 -10.00 -11.34 32.94
N HIS A 465 -9.20 -12.16 32.27
CA HIS A 465 -7.73 -12.14 32.35
C HIS A 465 -7.08 -11.37 31.18
N LEU A 466 -7.87 -10.91 30.21
CA LEU A 466 -7.38 -10.19 29.04
C LEU A 466 -6.99 -8.75 29.41
N ASP A 467 -5.73 -8.41 29.16
CA ASP A 467 -5.18 -7.07 29.35
C ASP A 467 -4.24 -6.68 28.19
N ALA A 468 -4.09 -5.38 27.95
CA ALA A 468 -3.39 -4.85 26.78
C ALA A 468 -1.88 -5.14 26.74
N TYR A 469 -1.31 -5.64 27.85
CA TYR A 469 0.08 -6.05 27.95
C TYR A 469 0.24 -7.58 27.94
N GLY A 470 -0.83 -8.35 27.75
CA GLY A 470 -0.80 -9.81 27.83
C GLY A 470 -0.25 -10.34 29.16
N THR A 471 -0.44 -9.60 30.27
CA THR A 471 0.17 -9.89 31.58
C THR A 471 -0.15 -11.29 32.08
N ASN A 472 -1.35 -11.79 31.76
CA ASN A 472 -1.86 -13.08 32.17
C ASN A 472 -1.64 -14.20 31.11
N GLN A 473 -0.87 -13.95 30.04
CA GLN A 473 -0.53 -14.97 29.06
C GLN A 473 0.51 -15.94 29.64
N THR A 474 0.06 -17.12 30.06
CA THR A 474 0.90 -18.16 30.69
C THR A 474 1.13 -19.39 29.80
N THR A 475 0.27 -19.66 28.82
CA THR A 475 0.51 -20.73 27.83
C THR A 475 1.52 -20.26 26.80
N LEU A 476 2.50 -21.10 26.47
CA LEU A 476 3.38 -20.86 25.33
C LEU A 476 2.65 -21.12 24.00
N PRO A 477 2.92 -20.34 22.95
CA PRO A 477 2.43 -20.60 21.60
C PRO A 477 2.89 -21.96 21.05
N PRO A 478 2.11 -22.57 20.14
CA PRO A 478 2.54 -23.74 19.40
C PRO A 478 3.87 -23.52 18.67
N GLY A 479 4.77 -24.51 18.73
CA GLY A 479 6.09 -24.45 18.11
C GLY A 479 7.19 -23.76 18.93
N ILE A 480 6.88 -23.24 20.13
CA ILE A 480 7.88 -22.73 21.07
C ILE A 480 8.20 -23.81 22.12
N ASP A 481 9.48 -24.17 22.26
CA ASP A 481 9.94 -25.08 23.30
C ASP A 481 9.80 -24.45 24.70
N GLU A 482 9.48 -25.26 25.71
CA GLU A 482 9.44 -24.82 27.12
C GLU A 482 10.82 -24.33 27.62
N ALA A 483 11.91 -24.76 26.98
CA ALA A 483 13.26 -24.24 27.23
C ALA A 483 13.44 -22.78 26.80
N ASP A 484 12.67 -22.31 25.81
CA ASP A 484 12.69 -20.92 25.30
C ASP A 484 11.64 -20.03 25.96
N ARG A 485 10.99 -20.51 27.04
CA ARG A 485 9.89 -19.81 27.71
C ARG A 485 10.19 -18.34 27.99
N ASP A 486 11.34 -18.07 28.60
CA ASP A 486 11.74 -16.72 29.02
C ASP A 486 12.15 -15.83 27.84
N LEU A 487 12.35 -16.39 26.64
CA LEU A 487 12.57 -15.63 25.40
C LEU A 487 11.25 -15.07 24.86
N VAL A 488 10.12 -15.73 25.09
CA VAL A 488 8.78 -15.30 24.58
C VAL A 488 7.93 -14.65 25.67
N LEU A 489 7.94 -15.20 26.89
CA LEU A 489 7.14 -14.72 28.02
C LEU A 489 8.03 -14.03 29.09
N PRO A 490 7.48 -13.13 29.93
CA PRO A 490 6.22 -12.42 29.68
C PRO A 490 6.31 -11.54 28.43
N ILE A 491 5.14 -11.21 27.85
CA ILE A 491 5.04 -10.33 26.67
C ILE A 491 5.73 -8.98 26.94
N TYR A 492 5.36 -8.33 28.05
CA TYR A 492 6.07 -7.17 28.58
C TYR A 492 6.82 -7.52 29.87
N THR A 493 8.14 -7.38 29.86
CA THR A 493 8.92 -7.43 31.10
C THR A 493 8.70 -6.13 31.87
N SER A 494 8.17 -6.24 33.09
CA SER A 494 7.91 -5.07 33.96
C SER A 494 9.20 -4.60 34.62
N LEU A 495 9.50 -3.30 34.48
CA LEU A 495 10.66 -2.62 35.05
C LEU A 495 10.18 -1.69 36.17
N ALA A 496 10.44 -2.08 37.42
CA ALA A 496 10.06 -1.29 38.59
C ALA A 496 11.05 -0.14 38.84
N LEU A 497 10.51 1.04 39.13
CA LEU A 497 11.28 2.20 39.57
C LEU A 497 12.00 1.90 40.89
N ASN A 498 13.28 2.29 40.98
CA ASN A 498 14.15 2.08 42.14
C ASN A 498 14.31 0.61 42.57
N ALA A 499 14.23 -0.32 41.62
CA ALA A 499 14.45 -1.75 41.86
C ALA A 499 15.87 -2.04 42.39
N ALA A 500 15.96 -2.75 43.51
CA ALA A 500 17.24 -3.05 44.19
C ALA A 500 18.16 -4.04 43.44
N ARG A 501 17.75 -4.58 42.30
CA ARG A 501 18.54 -5.42 41.39
C ARG A 501 18.16 -5.13 39.94
N PRO A 502 19.10 -5.19 38.98
CA PRO A 502 18.78 -5.13 37.55
C PRO A 502 17.82 -6.25 37.15
N ARG A 503 16.84 -5.93 36.29
CA ARG A 503 15.98 -6.92 35.64
C ARG A 503 16.70 -7.44 34.40
N THR A 504 16.95 -8.74 34.33
CA THR A 504 17.52 -9.36 33.11
C THR A 504 16.51 -9.32 31.96
N VAL A 505 16.99 -8.98 30.77
CA VAL A 505 16.27 -9.01 29.50
C VAL A 505 17.21 -9.63 28.45
N CYS A 506 16.69 -10.53 27.62
CA CYS A 506 17.44 -11.18 26.54
C CYS A 506 16.68 -11.04 25.22
N ALA A 507 17.34 -10.48 24.21
CA ALA A 507 16.93 -10.62 22.82
C ALA A 507 17.58 -11.89 22.22
N THR A 508 16.92 -12.53 21.26
CA THR A 508 17.45 -13.71 20.55
C THR A 508 17.28 -13.62 19.02
N LYS A 509 18.13 -14.34 18.29
CA LYS A 509 17.91 -14.74 16.89
C LYS A 509 17.47 -16.22 16.76
N LYS A 510 17.21 -16.93 17.87
CA LYS A 510 16.86 -18.37 17.83
C LYS A 510 15.54 -18.64 17.09
N LEU A 511 14.50 -17.87 17.39
CA LEU A 511 13.12 -18.04 16.88
C LEU A 511 12.88 -17.39 15.51
N ASP A 512 13.89 -16.66 15.02
CA ASP A 512 13.97 -15.97 13.74
C ASP A 512 14.42 -16.95 12.63
N LYS A 513 13.84 -16.87 11.43
CA LYS A 513 14.17 -17.77 10.31
C LYS A 513 15.19 -17.17 9.33
N ASP A 514 15.17 -15.87 9.10
CA ASP A 514 16.07 -15.20 8.14
C ASP A 514 17.36 -14.66 8.79
N LYS A 515 17.35 -14.45 10.11
CA LYS A 515 18.47 -13.98 10.93
C LYS A 515 18.94 -12.55 10.64
N ASP A 516 18.23 -11.77 9.83
CA ASP A 516 18.72 -10.47 9.34
C ASP A 516 17.71 -9.33 9.52
N SER A 517 16.43 -9.59 9.26
CA SER A 517 15.33 -8.62 9.32
C SER A 517 15.17 -7.90 10.68
N LEU A 518 15.56 -8.56 11.78
CA LEU A 518 15.40 -8.07 13.16
C LEU A 518 13.96 -7.61 13.51
N ASN A 519 12.97 -8.18 12.82
CA ASN A 519 11.54 -7.93 13.00
C ASN A 519 10.77 -9.17 13.49
N LYS A 520 11.48 -10.25 13.83
CA LYS A 520 10.91 -11.51 14.33
C LYS A 520 10.70 -11.51 15.84
N LEU A 521 9.93 -12.49 16.28
CA LEU A 521 9.66 -12.81 17.67
C LEU A 521 10.97 -12.86 18.46
N SER A 522 11.02 -12.06 19.51
CA SER A 522 12.14 -12.01 20.47
C SER A 522 13.48 -11.51 19.93
N ASN A 523 13.61 -11.10 18.64
CA ASN A 523 14.69 -10.18 18.22
C ASN A 523 14.63 -8.87 19.02
N ARG A 524 13.42 -8.50 19.44
CA ARG A 524 13.10 -7.35 20.27
C ARG A 524 12.31 -7.83 21.48
N ARG A 525 12.60 -7.29 22.66
CA ARG A 525 11.78 -7.52 23.87
C ARG A 525 11.09 -6.23 24.28
N HIS A 526 9.81 -6.34 24.62
CA HIS A 526 9.02 -5.22 25.08
C HIS A 526 9.08 -5.11 26.60
N LEU A 527 9.23 -3.88 27.10
CA LEU A 527 9.29 -3.54 28.52
C LEU A 527 8.15 -2.59 28.86
N ARG A 528 7.69 -2.59 30.12
CA ARG A 528 6.75 -1.58 30.63
C ARG A 528 7.22 -1.01 31.97
N PHE A 529 6.98 0.28 32.18
CA PHE A 529 7.30 0.99 33.42
C PHE A 529 6.31 2.14 33.66
N THR A 530 6.14 2.52 34.92
CA THR A 530 5.24 3.60 35.34
C THR A 530 6.06 4.74 35.95
N ILE A 531 5.81 5.96 35.48
CA ILE A 531 6.46 7.18 35.95
C ILE A 531 5.49 7.92 36.87
N PRO A 532 5.75 8.01 38.20
CA PRO A 532 4.77 8.57 39.14
C PRO A 532 4.65 10.09 39.05
N ASN A 533 5.73 10.80 38.71
CA ASN A 533 5.79 12.25 38.60
C ASN A 533 6.73 12.66 37.46
N PRO A 534 6.52 13.82 36.80
CA PRO A 534 7.54 14.42 35.94
C PRO A 534 8.86 14.65 36.69
N GLY A 535 9.99 14.51 36.00
CA GLY A 535 11.31 14.68 36.57
C GLY A 535 12.43 14.07 35.74
N ASN A 536 13.65 14.10 36.28
CA ASN A 536 14.76 13.35 35.72
C ASN A 536 14.67 11.89 36.17
N TYR A 537 15.00 10.98 35.26
CA TYR A 537 15.10 9.54 35.50
C TYR A 537 16.37 9.00 34.85
N VAL A 538 16.84 7.85 35.31
CA VAL A 538 18.07 7.22 34.84
C VAL A 538 17.81 5.74 34.52
N PHE A 539 18.02 5.36 33.27
CA PHE A 539 18.15 3.94 32.90
C PHE A 539 19.62 3.53 33.02
N THR A 540 19.90 2.38 33.63
CA THR A 540 21.26 1.83 33.67
C THR A 540 21.27 0.40 33.16
N PHE A 541 22.16 0.11 32.21
CA PHE A 541 22.27 -1.17 31.53
C PHE A 541 23.55 -1.89 31.98
N THR A 542 23.42 -3.03 32.64
CA THR A 542 24.53 -3.77 33.27
C THR A 542 24.82 -5.08 32.53
N ASN A 543 26.10 -5.41 32.37
CA ASN A 543 26.55 -6.67 31.79
C ASN A 543 27.21 -7.55 32.84
N ASN A 544 27.05 -8.87 32.74
CA ASN A 544 27.65 -9.84 33.64
C ASN A 544 28.87 -10.57 33.04
N ALA A 545 29.05 -10.58 31.71
CA ALA A 545 30.23 -11.19 31.06
C ALA A 545 30.44 -10.83 29.56
N ASP A 546 29.38 -10.74 28.76
CA ASP A 546 29.50 -10.82 27.29
C ASP A 546 29.79 -9.46 26.63
N ASN A 547 31.06 -9.23 26.32
CA ASN A 547 31.53 -8.01 25.64
C ASN A 547 30.98 -7.80 24.21
N THR A 548 30.19 -8.72 23.64
CA THR A 548 29.48 -8.52 22.36
C THR A 548 28.11 -7.83 22.52
N VAL A 549 27.51 -7.80 23.71
CA VAL A 549 26.18 -7.19 23.92
C VAL A 549 26.22 -5.67 23.73
N ARG A 550 25.29 -5.13 22.94
CA ARG A 550 25.17 -3.73 22.52
C ARG A 550 23.69 -3.34 22.50
N PRO A 551 23.03 -3.04 23.63
CA PRO A 551 21.61 -2.72 23.61
C PRO A 551 21.32 -1.48 22.77
N ARG A 552 20.25 -1.56 21.99
CA ARG A 552 19.56 -0.44 21.36
C ARG A 552 18.20 -0.31 22.03
N PHE A 553 17.93 0.86 22.61
CA PHE A 553 16.76 1.10 23.46
C PHE A 553 15.90 2.23 22.89
N SER A 554 14.59 1.97 22.78
CA SER A 554 13.59 2.97 22.41
C SER A 554 12.45 2.95 23.42
N ALA A 555 11.99 4.11 23.90
CA ALA A 555 10.90 4.22 24.87
C ALA A 555 9.81 5.17 24.37
N TYR A 556 8.56 4.88 24.70
CA TYR A 556 7.38 5.50 24.11
C TYR A 556 6.29 5.79 25.15
N LYS A 557 5.53 6.85 24.90
CA LYS A 557 4.27 7.17 25.58
C LYS A 557 3.16 7.22 24.55
N GLN A 558 2.20 6.29 24.61
CA GLN A 558 1.01 6.31 23.72
C GLN A 558 1.39 6.40 22.23
N GLY A 559 2.32 5.54 21.78
CA GLY A 559 2.89 5.54 20.42
C GLY A 559 3.97 6.61 20.16
N LYS A 560 4.01 7.71 20.93
CA LYS A 560 4.99 8.80 20.73
C LYS A 560 6.35 8.45 21.32
N SER A 561 7.42 8.65 20.55
CA SER A 561 8.80 8.47 21.01
C SER A 561 9.16 9.44 22.15
N LEU A 562 9.72 8.90 23.23
CA LEU A 562 10.40 9.62 24.32
C LEU A 562 11.93 9.48 24.16
N ILE A 563 12.38 8.28 23.76
CA ILE A 563 13.78 7.92 23.54
C ILE A 563 13.80 7.12 22.24
N GLU A 564 14.59 7.54 21.25
CA GLU A 564 14.55 6.93 19.92
C GLU A 564 15.83 6.15 19.60
N GLY A 565 15.73 4.82 19.60
CA GLY A 565 16.73 3.91 19.01
C GLY A 565 18.15 4.08 19.53
N VAL A 566 18.33 4.56 20.77
CA VAL A 566 19.61 4.96 21.34
C VAL A 566 20.50 3.73 21.55
N TRP A 567 21.68 3.73 20.94
CA TRP A 567 22.73 2.78 21.24
C TRP A 567 23.39 3.10 22.59
N ILE A 568 23.70 2.08 23.39
CA ILE A 568 24.30 2.24 24.72
C ILE A 568 25.83 1.96 24.70
N PRO A 569 26.69 2.98 24.52
CA PRO A 569 28.13 2.87 24.72
C PRO A 569 28.50 2.76 26.21
N PRO A 570 29.64 2.12 26.50
CA PRO A 570 29.71 0.79 27.08
C PRO A 570 28.78 0.57 28.29
N LEU A 571 28.29 -0.67 28.39
CA LEU A 571 27.47 -1.17 29.50
C LEU A 571 28.07 -0.81 30.87
N GLY A 572 27.21 -0.33 31.78
CA GLY A 572 27.56 0.33 33.03
C GLY A 572 27.40 1.86 33.00
N ARG A 573 27.25 2.49 31.83
CA ARG A 573 26.92 3.94 31.76
C ARG A 573 25.44 4.22 32.05
N PRO A 574 25.14 5.23 32.89
CA PRO A 574 23.80 5.79 33.03
C PRO A 574 23.31 6.48 31.74
N LEU A 575 22.04 6.28 31.40
CA LEU A 575 21.29 7.05 30.41
C LEU A 575 20.29 7.96 31.16
N PRO A 576 20.63 9.24 31.43
CA PRO A 576 19.72 10.19 32.04
C PRO A 576 18.69 10.70 31.03
N VAL A 577 17.43 10.85 31.46
CA VAL A 577 16.28 11.24 30.63
C VAL A 577 15.36 12.17 31.43
N GLU A 578 15.02 13.32 30.86
CA GLU A 578 13.95 14.18 31.39
C GLU A 578 12.59 13.63 30.93
N ILE A 579 11.74 13.21 31.87
CA ILE A 579 10.39 12.70 31.57
C ILE A 579 9.35 13.72 32.05
N LYS A 580 8.57 14.25 31.10
CA LYS A 580 7.70 15.43 31.32
C LYS A 580 6.28 15.11 31.78
N GLU A 581 5.88 13.84 31.73
CA GLU A 581 4.50 13.41 31.99
C GLU A 581 4.48 12.15 32.87
N ALA A 582 3.56 12.09 33.83
CA ALA A 582 3.34 10.90 34.65
C ALA A 582 2.53 9.82 33.89
N GLY A 583 2.46 8.60 34.44
CA GLY A 583 1.68 7.48 33.91
C GLY A 583 2.55 6.38 33.28
N ASP A 584 1.90 5.48 32.53
CA ASP A 584 2.54 4.28 31.97
C ASP A 584 3.26 4.55 30.64
N TYR A 585 4.40 3.88 30.50
CA TYR A 585 5.28 3.89 29.34
C TYR A 585 5.61 2.45 28.92
N VAL A 586 5.92 2.29 27.63
CA VAL A 586 6.52 1.06 27.09
C VAL A 586 7.86 1.35 26.45
N ALA A 587 8.67 0.32 26.29
CA ALA A 587 9.91 0.37 25.54
C ALA A 587 10.12 -0.90 24.73
N GLU A 588 10.91 -0.81 23.67
CA GLU A 588 11.54 -1.96 23.04
C GLU A 588 13.04 -1.96 23.35
N VAL A 589 13.64 -3.14 23.37
CA VAL A 589 15.09 -3.29 23.42
C VAL A 589 15.56 -4.44 22.54
N THR A 590 16.64 -4.22 21.81
CA THR A 590 17.24 -5.15 20.84
C THR A 590 18.77 -4.98 20.82
N GLN A 591 19.49 -5.73 19.99
CA GLN A 591 20.94 -5.63 19.79
C GLN A 591 21.24 -4.69 18.61
N TYR A 592 22.17 -3.76 18.81
CA TYR A 592 22.79 -2.96 17.74
C TYR A 592 23.92 -3.74 17.08
N GLN A 593 24.09 -3.59 15.75
CA GLN A 593 25.13 -4.27 14.96
C GLN A 593 25.13 -5.81 15.17
N TRP A 594 23.94 -6.42 15.09
CA TRP A 594 23.77 -7.85 15.29
C TRP A 594 24.11 -8.63 14.02
N ALA A 595 25.37 -9.08 13.91
CA ALA A 595 25.84 -9.87 12.77
C ALA A 595 24.92 -11.07 12.45
N GLU A 596 24.73 -11.37 11.16
CA GLU A 596 23.92 -12.49 10.65
C GLU A 596 24.32 -13.84 11.29
N THR A 597 25.61 -14.06 11.46
CA THR A 597 26.20 -15.30 12.00
C THR A 597 26.04 -15.44 13.52
N ASP A 598 25.77 -14.36 14.25
CA ASP A 598 25.72 -14.34 15.72
C ASP A 598 24.35 -14.77 16.25
N ASN A 599 24.19 -16.09 16.40
CA ASN A 599 22.97 -16.70 16.91
C ASN A 599 22.90 -16.78 18.46
N GLN A 600 23.76 -16.05 19.19
CA GLN A 600 23.77 -16.08 20.66
C GLN A 600 22.77 -15.08 21.26
N ASP A 601 22.15 -15.45 22.38
CA ASP A 601 21.21 -14.59 23.11
C ASP A 601 21.93 -13.37 23.71
N LYS A 602 21.42 -12.17 23.44
CA LYS A 602 22.01 -10.91 23.90
C LYS A 602 21.30 -10.43 25.17
N CYS A 603 21.79 -10.98 26.29
CA CYS A 603 21.28 -10.75 27.63
C CYS A 603 22.00 -9.60 28.36
N PHE A 604 21.25 -8.76 29.06
CA PHE A 604 21.76 -7.71 29.95
C PHE A 604 20.77 -7.43 31.07
N GLY A 605 21.23 -6.80 32.16
CA GLY A 605 20.37 -6.26 33.20
C GLY A 605 19.99 -4.81 32.91
N ILE A 606 18.77 -4.40 33.26
CA ILE A 606 18.32 -3.00 33.22
C ILE A 606 17.74 -2.57 34.58
N THR A 607 18.09 -1.38 35.05
CA THR A 607 17.41 -0.66 36.13
C THR A 607 16.82 0.65 35.62
N LEU A 608 15.81 1.16 36.33
CA LEU A 608 15.26 2.51 36.21
C LEU A 608 15.26 3.13 37.61
N THR A 609 15.90 4.29 37.78
CA THR A 609 15.90 5.07 39.02
C THR A 609 15.44 6.50 38.76
N GLN A 610 15.06 7.20 39.83
CA GLN A 610 14.81 8.65 39.84
C GLN A 610 15.98 9.37 40.51
#